data_AF-A0A383BWZ1-F1
#
_entry.id   AF-A0A383BWZ1-F1
#
_cell.length_a   1.000
_cell.length_b   1.000
_cell.length_c   1.000
_cell.angle_alpha   90.00
_cell.angle_beta   90.00
_cell.angle_gamma   90.00
#
_symmetry.space_group_name_H-M   'P 1'
#
loop_
_entity.id
_entity.type
_entity.pdbx_description
1 polymer ?
#
loop_
_entity_poly.entity_id
_entity_poly.type
_entity_poly.pdbx_seq_one_letter_code
_entity_poly.pdbx_strand_id
1 'polypeptide(L)'
;GSITKTLYYAFMILCFVLTPYFVVVGNIWVNTGLMWTCISMAALMLMLVTNLVLCHELHLKKKNIFLFPLGAIVMVAIMINSMIQVVFLGRAQWRGRTYKQ
;
A
#
# COMPACT_ATOMS: atom_id res chain seq x y z
N GLY A 1 -4.09 -19.37 9.59
CA GLY A 1 -3.02 -18.67 8.85
C GLY A 1 -2.06 -18.05 9.85
N SER A 2 -0.76 -18.03 9.57
CA SER A 2 0.23 -17.50 10.53
C SER A 2 0.20 -15.97 10.59
N ILE A 3 0.13 -15.40 11.80
CA ILE A 3 0.12 -13.95 12.05
C ILE A 3 1.36 -13.27 11.46
N THR A 4 2.54 -13.89 11.63
CA THR A 4 3.80 -13.39 11.07
C THR A 4 3.78 -13.30 9.55
N LYS A 5 3.17 -14.28 8.87
CA LYS A 5 3.01 -14.25 7.41
C LYS A 5 2.08 -13.11 6.99
N THR A 6 0.99 -12.90 7.71
CA THR A 6 0.04 -11.81 7.44
C THR A 6 0.69 -10.43 7.61
N LEU A 7 1.47 -10.23 8.68
CA LEU A 7 2.23 -9.00 8.89
C LEU A 7 3.28 -8.78 7.80
N TYR A 8 3.98 -9.84 7.38
CA TYR A 8 4.92 -9.79 6.26
C TYR A 8 4.24 -9.32 4.97
N TYR A 9 3.10 -9.91 4.60
CA TYR A 9 2.37 -9.50 3.39
C TYR A 9 1.83 -8.06 3.50
N ALA A 10 1.33 -7.66 4.67
CA ALA A 10 0.88 -6.30 4.89
C ALA A 10 2.02 -5.27 4.70
N PHE A 11 3.20 -5.58 5.23
CA PHE A 11 4.41 -4.77 5.02
C PHE A 11 4.83 -4.73 3.55
N MET A 12 4.85 -5.88 2.87
CA MET A 12 5.19 -5.95 1.44
C MET A 12 4.26 -5.10 0.57
N ILE A 13 2.95 -5.11 0.86
CA ILE A 13 1.96 -4.27 0.16
C ILE A 13 2.28 -2.78 0.38
N LEU A 14 2.58 -2.39 1.61
CA LEU A 14 2.91 -1.01 1.94
C LEU A 14 4.20 -0.56 1.25
N CYS A 15 5.24 -1.39 1.26
CA CYS A 15 6.47 -1.14 0.51
C CYS A 15 6.18 -1.01 -0.99
N PHE A 16 5.45 -1.95 -1.59
CA PHE A 16 5.14 -1.93 -3.00
C PHE A 16 4.43 -0.63 -3.44
N VAL A 17 3.48 -0.16 -2.63
CA VAL A 17 2.74 1.08 -2.91
C VAL A 17 3.60 2.33 -2.75
N LEU A 18 4.46 2.39 -1.72
CA LEU A 18 5.21 3.60 -1.38
C LEU A 18 6.57 3.71 -2.08
N THR A 19 7.17 2.59 -2.48
CA THR A 19 8.50 2.54 -3.13
C THR A 19 8.66 3.52 -4.29
N PRO A 20 7.76 3.59 -5.29
CA PRO A 20 7.98 4.49 -6.43
C PRO A 20 8.02 5.97 -6.02
N TYR A 21 7.32 6.36 -4.96
CA TYR A 21 7.36 7.71 -4.42
C TYR A 21 8.68 7.96 -3.66
N PHE A 22 9.06 7.04 -2.77
CA PHE A 22 10.29 7.18 -2.00
C PHE A 22 11.55 7.15 -2.86
N VAL A 23 11.58 6.33 -3.92
CA VAL A 23 12.72 6.25 -4.83
C VAL A 23 12.91 7.56 -5.58
N VAL A 24 11.84 8.17 -6.11
CA VAL A 24 11.93 9.47 -6.79
C VAL A 24 12.41 10.56 -5.82
N VAL A 25 11.80 10.65 -4.63
CA VAL A 25 12.20 11.63 -3.62
C VAL A 25 13.64 11.42 -3.17
N GLY A 26 14.05 10.18 -2.93
CA GLY A 26 15.41 9.82 -2.52
C GLY A 26 16.44 10.14 -3.60
N ASN A 27 16.12 9.86 -4.87
CA ASN A 27 17.00 10.18 -5.99
C ASN A 27 17.23 11.69 -6.13
N ILE A 28 16.17 12.49 -5.96
CA ILE A 28 16.27 13.96 -5.97
C ILE A 28 17.06 14.46 -4.76
N TRP A 29 16.81 13.90 -3.58
CA TRP A 29 17.46 14.31 -2.32
C TRP A 29 18.96 14.06 -2.33
N VAL A 30 19.36 12.86 -2.76
CA VAL A 30 20.77 12.43 -2.80
C VAL A 30 21.48 12.95 -4.06
N ASN A 31 20.75 13.66 -4.93
CA ASN A 31 21.22 14.13 -6.24
C ASN A 31 21.86 12.98 -7.06
N THR A 32 21.23 11.81 -7.01
CA THR A 32 21.65 10.68 -7.84
C THR A 32 21.44 11.06 -9.30
N GLY A 33 22.50 10.95 -10.10
CA GLY A 33 22.60 11.52 -11.44
C GLY A 33 21.35 11.39 -12.31
N LEU A 34 21.23 12.30 -13.27
CA LEU A 34 20.01 12.57 -14.05
C LEU A 34 19.36 11.32 -14.66
N MET A 35 20.17 10.34 -15.10
CA MET A 35 19.68 9.07 -15.65
C MET A 35 18.83 8.27 -14.66
N TRP A 36 19.26 8.12 -13.40
CA TRP A 36 18.53 7.37 -12.37
C TRP A 36 17.22 8.08 -11.98
N THR A 37 17.29 9.40 -11.86
CA THR A 37 16.09 10.22 -11.58
C THR A 37 15.06 10.09 -12.70
N CYS A 38 15.48 10.16 -13.98
CA CYS A 38 14.58 9.95 -15.13
C CYS A 38 13.94 8.56 -15.14
N ILE A 39 14.70 7.50 -14.87
CA ILE A 39 14.16 6.13 -14.82
C ILE A 39 13.11 6.02 -13.71
N SER A 40 13.40 6.54 -12.52
CA SER A 40 12.44 6.51 -11.40
C SER A 40 11.17 7.31 -11.67
N MET A 41 11.29 8.46 -12.35
CA MET A 41 10.15 9.27 -12.78
C MET A 41 9.30 8.55 -13.82
N ALA A 42 9.91 7.86 -14.78
CA ALA A 42 9.20 7.07 -15.78
C ALA A 42 8.41 5.92 -15.13
N ALA A 43 9.01 5.23 -14.15
CA ALA A 43 8.33 4.19 -13.39
C ALA A 43 7.13 4.74 -12.59
N LEU A 44 7.30 5.88 -11.93
CA LEU A 44 6.20 6.55 -11.21
C LEU A 44 5.06 6.96 -12.17
N MET A 45 5.40 7.49 -13.35
CA MET A 45 4.41 7.83 -14.38
C MET A 45 3.62 6.60 -14.85
N LEU A 46 4.28 5.48 -15.13
CA LEU A 46 3.62 4.23 -15.51
C LEU A 46 2.66 3.73 -14.42
N MET A 47 3.05 3.85 -13.15
CA MET A 47 2.17 3.52 -12.02
C MET A 47 0.91 4.42 -12.00
N LEU A 48 1.08 5.72 -12.20
CA LEU A 48 -0.04 6.68 -12.25
C LEU A 48 -0.99 6.41 -13.42
N VAL A 49 -0.44 6.06 -14.60
CA VAL A 49 -1.24 5.66 -15.77
C VAL A 49 -2.03 4.39 -15.48
N THR A 50 -1.41 3.40 -14.84
CA THR A 50 -2.10 2.16 -14.44
C THR A 50 -3.28 2.47 -13.50
N ASN A 51 -3.08 3.34 -12.52
CA ASN A 51 -4.16 3.75 -11.62
C ASN A 51 -5.27 4.54 -12.33
N LEU A 52 -4.92 5.36 -13.33
CA LEU A 52 -5.89 6.06 -14.18
C LEU A 52 -6.76 5.10 -14.97
N VAL A 53 -6.14 4.09 -15.60
CA VAL A 53 -6.85 3.03 -16.32
C VAL A 53 -7.75 2.26 -15.36
N LEU A 54 -7.26 1.93 -14.16
CA LEU A 54 -8.07 1.25 -13.15
C LEU A 54 -9.27 2.08 -12.69
N CYS A 55 -9.12 3.40 -12.54
CA CYS A 55 -10.27 4.29 -12.29
C CYS A 55 -11.29 4.21 -13.44
N HIS A 56 -10.83 4.15 -14.68
CA HIS A 56 -11.71 4.03 -15.85
C HIS A 56 -12.49 2.71 -15.83
N GLU A 57 -11.81 1.59 -15.63
CA GLU A 57 -12.42 0.25 -15.55
C GLU A 57 -13.44 0.14 -14.40
N LEU A 58 -13.19 0.84 -13.29
CA LEU A 58 -14.09 0.86 -12.13
C LEU A 58 -15.18 1.94 -12.22
N HIS A 59 -15.31 2.63 -13.36
CA HIS A 59 -16.25 3.75 -13.56
C HIS A 59 -16.12 4.87 -12.50
N LEU A 60 -14.90 5.09 -11.99
CA LEU A 60 -14.59 6.13 -11.01
C LEU A 60 -14.13 7.42 -11.70
N LYS A 61 -14.37 8.56 -11.06
CA LYS A 61 -13.83 9.85 -11.52
C LYS A 61 -12.31 9.83 -11.46
N LYS A 62 -11.61 10.39 -12.45
CA LYS A 62 -10.13 10.48 -12.48
C LYS A 62 -9.52 11.11 -11.22
N LYS A 63 -10.24 11.97 -10.51
CA LYS A 63 -9.77 12.56 -9.24
C LYS A 63 -9.58 11.51 -8.12
N ASN A 64 -10.14 10.31 -8.29
CA ASN A 64 -10.13 9.23 -7.32
C ASN A 64 -8.88 8.33 -7.41
N ILE A 65 -7.89 8.64 -8.25
CA ILE A 65 -6.63 7.88 -8.36
C ILE A 65 -5.96 7.69 -6.99
N PHE A 66 -6.06 8.68 -6.11
CA PHE A 66 -5.49 8.63 -4.76
C PHE A 66 -6.17 7.60 -3.85
N LEU A 67 -7.38 7.14 -4.18
CA LEU A 67 -8.08 6.13 -3.39
C LEU A 67 -7.37 4.77 -3.42
N PHE A 68 -6.59 4.46 -4.46
CA PHE A 68 -5.87 3.19 -4.53
C PHE A 68 -4.72 3.09 -3.52
N PRO A 69 -3.73 4.01 -3.52
CA PRO A 69 -2.68 4.00 -2.49
C PRO A 69 -3.25 4.22 -1.09
N LEU A 70 -4.26 5.09 -0.93
CA LEU A 70 -4.94 5.29 0.36
C LEU A 70 -5.64 4.01 0.82
N GLY A 71 -6.34 3.33 -0.08
CA GLY A 71 -7.06 2.08 0.21
C GLY A 71 -6.10 0.98 0.64
N ALA A 72 -4.93 0.88 0.02
CA ALA A 72 -3.89 -0.06 0.45
C ALA A 72 -3.38 0.26 1.87
N ILE A 73 -3.13 1.53 2.18
CA ILE A 73 -2.72 1.96 3.54
C ILE A 73 -3.80 1.62 4.57
N VAL A 74 -5.06 1.93 4.27
CA VAL A 74 -6.19 1.63 5.17
C VAL A 74 -6.35 0.12 5.36
N MET A 75 -6.25 -0.66 4.28
CA MET A 75 -6.31 -2.13 4.35
C MET A 75 -5.21 -2.68 5.25
N VAL A 76 -3.97 -2.22 5.07
CA VAL A 76 -2.82 -2.60 5.90
C VAL A 76 -3.05 -2.22 7.36
N ALA A 77 -3.56 -1.02 7.65
CA ALA A 77 -3.86 -0.58 9.01
C ALA A 77 -4.93 -1.46 9.68
N ILE A 78 -6.00 -1.82 8.95
CA ILE A 78 -7.05 -2.72 9.44
C ILE A 78 -6.47 -4.11 9.73
N MET A 79 -5.62 -4.64 8.83
CA MET A 79 -4.96 -5.93 9.01
C MET A 79 -4.05 -5.92 10.24
N ILE A 80 -3.23 -4.90 10.42
CA ILE A 80 -2.34 -4.76 11.59
C ILE A 80 -3.17 -4.68 12.87
N ASN A 81 -4.21 -3.84 12.90
CA ASN A 81 -5.09 -3.73 14.06
C ASN A 81 -5.73 -5.08 14.42
N SER A 82 -6.22 -5.82 13.41
CA SER A 82 -6.77 -7.16 13.61
C SER A 82 -5.73 -8.15 14.17
N MET A 83 -4.50 -8.14 13.65
CA MET A 83 -3.42 -9.00 14.16
C MET A 83 -3.03 -8.64 15.60
N ILE A 84 -2.95 -7.36 15.94
CA ILE A 84 -2.66 -6.90 17.31
C ILE A 84 -3.75 -7.39 18.27
N GLN A 85 -5.03 -7.26 17.91
CA GLN A 85 -6.13 -7.77 18.73
C GLN A 85 -6.01 -9.28 18.95
N VAL A 86 -5.65 -10.04 17.92
CA VAL A 86 -5.44 -11.48 18.05
C VAL A 86 -4.26 -11.81 18.97
N VAL A 87 -3.10 -11.16 18.76
CA VAL A 87 -1.87 -11.45 19.53
C VAL A 87 -2.01 -11.07 21.00
N PHE A 88 -2.58 -9.90 21.29
CA PHE A 88 -2.61 -9.35 22.66
C PHE A 88 -3.90 -9.67 23.41
N LEU A 89 -5.05 -9.76 22.74
CA LEU A 89 -6.35 -10.01 23.38
C LEU A 89 -6.82 -11.46 23.25
N GLY A 90 -6.13 -12.30 22.46
CA GLY A 90 -6.51 -13.69 22.23
C GLY A 90 -7.87 -13.86 21.55
N ARG A 91 -8.37 -12.81 20.88
CA ARG A 91 -9.67 -12.76 20.24
C ARG A 91 -9.52 -12.20 18.83
N ALA A 92 -10.05 -12.91 17.84
CA ALA A 92 -10.24 -12.35 16.52
C ALA A 92 -11.61 -11.69 16.45
N GLN A 93 -11.68 -10.38 16.21
CA GLN A 93 -12.95 -9.70 15.94
C GLN A 93 -13.11 -9.43 14.45
N TRP A 94 -14.25 -9.87 13.89
CA TRP A 94 -14.63 -9.56 12.52
C TRP A 94 -16.09 -9.12 12.46
N ARG A 95 -16.35 -7.90 11.96
CA ARG A 95 -17.70 -7.31 11.83
C ARG A 95 -18.55 -7.43 13.11
N GLY A 96 -17.96 -7.11 14.26
CA GLY A 96 -18.63 -7.17 15.58
C GLY A 96 -18.76 -8.57 16.19
N ARG A 97 -18.29 -9.63 15.52
CA ARG A 97 -18.26 -11.00 16.07
C ARG A 97 -16.90 -11.34 16.63
N THR A 98 -16.84 -11.80 17.87
CA THR A 98 -15.64 -12.33 18.52
C THR A 98 -15.51 -13.83 18.24
N TYR A 99 -14.40 -14.20 17.61
CA TYR A 99 -13.95 -15.57 17.42
C TYR A 99 -12.82 -15.81 18.43
N LYS A 100 -13.00 -16.83 19.28
CA LYS A 100 -11.89 -17.34 20.10
C LYS A 100 -10.98 -18.15 19.19
N GLN A 101 -9.70 -17.95 19.34
CA GLN A 101 -8.68 -18.69 18.59
C GLN A 101 -8.34 -20.00 19.29
#